data_AF-A0A2S8SUF5-F1
#
_entry.id   AF-A0A2S8SUF5-F1
#
_cell.length_a   1.000
_cell.length_b   1.000
_cell.length_c   1.000
_cell.angle_alpha   90.00
_cell.angle_beta   90.00
_cell.angle_gamma   90.00
#
_symmetry.space_group_name_H-M   'P 1'
#
loop_
_entity.id
_entity.type
_entity.pdbx_description
1 polymer ?
#
loop_
_entity_poly.entity_id
_entity_poly.type
_entity_poly.pdbx_seq_one_letter_code
_entity_poly.pdbx_strand_id
1 'polypeptide(L)'
;MNFRLLFAPLLGAFIFCGFDAHAQSAPRIGIDGGVFFPSSSKTKSVFGSNFKSFGPGFGSAQVLERKIYPDFDFLREKRGDNRATILFAGAKILIPLGRAPLSGQLAGFAPYSGAGVNLTYADIDAPDAGVKDKGFGAGASAILGASFGQRFFVESRYRLTSSAANFNFSGAQLVVGARF
;
A
#
# COMPACT_ATOMS: atom_id res chain seq x y z
N MET A 1 -25.31 -50.95 -12.29
CA MET A 1 -24.78 -50.59 -10.96
C MET A 1 -24.75 -49.08 -10.85
N ASN A 2 -25.63 -48.49 -10.04
CA ASN A 2 -25.79 -47.04 -9.93
C ASN A 2 -25.01 -46.53 -8.70
N PHE A 3 -23.99 -45.70 -8.94
CA PHE A 3 -23.21 -45.05 -7.89
C PHE A 3 -23.87 -43.71 -7.53
N ARG A 4 -24.46 -43.61 -6.33
CA ARG A 4 -24.97 -42.35 -5.78
C ARG A 4 -23.88 -41.71 -4.93
N LEU A 5 -23.29 -40.61 -5.41
CA LEU A 5 -22.40 -39.74 -4.64
C LEU A 5 -23.22 -38.81 -3.74
N LEU A 6 -23.10 -38.99 -2.43
CA LEU A 6 -23.66 -38.10 -1.41
C LEU A 6 -22.67 -36.94 -1.17
N PHE A 7 -23.08 -35.72 -1.53
CA PHE A 7 -22.41 -34.48 -1.12
C PHE A 7 -22.86 -34.13 0.31
N ALA A 8 -21.91 -34.11 1.25
CA ALA A 8 -22.12 -33.58 2.59
C ALA A 8 -21.68 -32.10 2.61
N PRO A 9 -22.51 -31.15 3.08
CA PRO A 9 -22.08 -29.78 3.29
C PRO A 9 -21.24 -29.68 4.57
N LEU A 10 -19.96 -29.34 4.42
CA LEU A 10 -19.08 -28.98 5.52
C LEU A 10 -19.52 -27.61 6.07
N LEU A 11 -20.29 -27.64 7.16
CA LEU A 11 -20.66 -26.46 7.93
C LEU A 11 -19.40 -25.91 8.62
N GLY A 12 -18.95 -24.74 8.18
CA GLY A 12 -17.76 -24.06 8.73
C GLY A 12 -18.01 -23.55 10.14
N ALA A 13 -17.14 -23.96 11.07
CA ALA A 13 -17.05 -23.37 12.40
C ALA A 13 -16.39 -21.99 12.29
N PHE A 14 -17.19 -20.93 12.44
CA PHE A 14 -16.68 -19.59 12.72
C PHE A 14 -16.15 -19.57 14.16
N ILE A 15 -14.83 -19.68 14.31
CA ILE A 15 -14.15 -19.41 15.58
C ILE A 15 -14.25 -17.91 15.83
N PHE A 16 -15.15 -17.52 16.75
CA PHE A 16 -15.18 -16.19 17.34
C PHE A 16 -13.93 -16.06 18.25
N CYS A 17 -12.87 -15.45 17.74
CA CYS A 17 -11.79 -14.96 18.60
C CYS A 17 -12.35 -13.81 19.46
N GLY A 18 -12.37 -14.00 20.77
CA GLY A 18 -12.68 -12.94 21.73
C GLY A 18 -11.73 -11.77 21.58
N PHE A 19 -12.28 -10.57 21.45
CA PHE A 19 -11.51 -9.33 21.47
C PHE A 19 -11.31 -8.91 22.93
N ASP A 20 -10.14 -9.18 23.49
CA ASP A 20 -9.72 -8.54 24.73
C ASP A 20 -9.54 -7.04 24.48
N ALA A 21 -10.35 -6.24 25.17
CA ALA A 21 -10.37 -4.78 25.08
C ALA A 21 -9.18 -4.15 25.79
N HIS A 22 -7.98 -4.29 25.22
CA HIS A 22 -6.87 -3.41 25.56
C HIS A 22 -7.21 -2.00 25.06
N ALA A 23 -7.07 -0.99 25.93
CA ALA A 23 -7.22 0.42 25.58
C ALA A 23 -6.22 0.81 24.48
N GLN A 24 -6.60 0.63 23.22
CA GLN A 24 -5.79 1.01 22.08
C GLN A 24 -5.79 2.54 22.00
N SER A 25 -4.63 3.14 22.25
CA SER A 25 -4.38 4.54 21.90
C SER A 25 -4.89 4.80 20.48
N ALA A 26 -5.75 5.82 20.32
CA ALA A 26 -6.38 6.13 19.04
C ALA A 26 -5.34 6.14 17.90
N PRO A 27 -5.63 5.53 16.75
CA PRO A 27 -4.71 5.53 15.63
C PRO A 27 -4.47 6.98 15.19
N ARG A 28 -3.22 7.40 15.14
CA ARG A 28 -2.86 8.69 14.57
C ARG A 28 -3.22 8.73 13.10
N ILE A 29 -3.67 9.89 12.65
CA ILE A 29 -4.03 10.17 11.26
C ILE A 29 -3.05 11.18 10.68
N GLY A 30 -2.96 11.23 9.36
CA GLY A 30 -2.00 12.10 8.71
C GLY A 30 -2.13 12.11 7.21
N ILE A 31 -1.10 12.65 6.58
CA ILE A 31 -1.01 12.80 5.13
C ILE A 31 0.29 12.19 4.63
N ASP A 32 0.19 11.51 3.50
CA ASP A 32 1.31 10.93 2.78
C ASP A 32 1.38 11.57 1.39
N GLY A 33 2.59 11.94 0.96
CA GLY A 33 2.86 12.50 -0.35
C GLY A 33 4.12 11.90 -0.95
N GLY A 34 4.17 11.72 -2.25
CA GLY A 34 5.31 11.04 -2.86
C GLY A 34 5.34 11.05 -4.38
N VAL A 35 6.31 10.30 -4.90
CA VAL A 35 6.53 10.10 -6.32
C VAL A 35 6.66 8.61 -6.59
N PHE A 36 5.84 8.12 -7.51
CA PHE A 36 5.85 6.74 -7.99
C PHE A 36 6.54 6.66 -9.36
N PHE A 37 7.40 5.67 -9.54
CA PHE A 37 8.21 5.42 -10.72
C PHE A 37 7.82 4.06 -11.30
N PRO A 38 6.96 4.01 -12.34
CA PRO A 38 6.58 2.75 -12.96
C PRO A 38 7.81 1.96 -13.42
N SER A 39 7.74 0.63 -13.46
CA SER A 39 8.79 -0.22 -14.03
C SER A 39 8.50 -0.60 -15.48
N SER A 40 7.22 -0.78 -15.83
CA SER A 40 6.75 -1.14 -17.18
C SER A 40 7.09 -0.07 -18.22
N SER A 41 7.77 -0.46 -19.29
CA SER A 41 8.09 0.41 -20.43
C SER A 41 6.82 0.94 -21.12
N LYS A 42 5.78 0.10 -21.26
CA LYS A 42 4.49 0.50 -21.83
C LYS A 42 3.80 1.58 -20.99
N THR A 43 3.82 1.45 -19.67
CA THR A 43 3.23 2.46 -18.77
C THR A 43 4.02 3.77 -18.86
N LYS A 44 5.36 3.69 -18.90
CA LYS A 44 6.23 4.86 -19.05
C LYS A 44 6.04 5.60 -20.38
N SER A 45 5.93 4.86 -21.49
CA SER A 45 5.81 5.48 -22.81
C SER A 45 4.51 6.29 -22.93
N VAL A 46 3.40 5.78 -22.36
CA VAL A 46 2.08 6.43 -22.44
C VAL A 46 1.93 7.55 -21.42
N PHE A 47 2.23 7.31 -20.14
CA PHE A 47 1.92 8.25 -19.07
C PHE A 47 3.12 9.03 -18.53
N GLY A 48 4.35 8.59 -18.83
CA GLY A 48 5.57 9.19 -18.32
C GLY A 48 6.25 8.38 -17.21
N SER A 49 7.42 8.84 -16.80
CA SER A 49 8.32 8.10 -15.90
C SER A 49 8.06 8.31 -14.41
N ASN A 50 7.19 9.26 -14.05
CA ASN A 50 6.84 9.55 -12.67
C ASN A 50 5.34 9.88 -12.55
N PHE A 51 4.77 9.51 -11.42
CA PHE A 51 3.37 9.72 -11.05
C PHE A 51 3.36 10.38 -9.68
N LYS A 52 2.53 11.40 -9.50
CA LYS A 52 2.34 12.00 -8.17
C LYS A 52 1.48 11.08 -7.32
N SER A 53 1.90 10.82 -6.09
CA SER A 53 1.17 10.02 -5.12
C SER A 53 0.71 10.85 -3.93
N PHE A 54 -0.51 10.61 -3.46
CA PHE A 54 -1.03 11.17 -2.23
C PHE A 54 -1.97 10.19 -1.54
N GLY A 55 -2.02 10.19 -0.21
CA GLY A 55 -2.88 9.28 0.52
C GLY A 55 -3.12 9.70 1.97
N PRO A 56 -4.20 9.18 2.59
CA PRO A 56 -4.39 9.29 4.02
C PRO A 56 -3.36 8.41 4.74
N GLY A 57 -2.63 9.02 5.65
CA GLY A 57 -1.68 8.33 6.51
C GLY A 57 -2.36 7.78 7.75
N PHE A 58 -2.26 6.48 7.99
CA PHE A 58 -2.80 5.84 9.19
C PHE A 58 -1.70 5.24 10.06
N GLY A 59 -1.91 5.29 11.38
CA GLY A 59 -1.02 4.68 12.36
C GLY A 59 0.05 5.61 12.91
N SER A 60 0.96 5.03 13.69
CA SER A 60 2.08 5.78 14.29
C SER A 60 3.11 6.13 13.23
N ALA A 61 3.62 7.37 13.22
CA ALA A 61 4.78 7.69 12.40
C ALA A 61 5.99 6.89 12.85
N GLN A 62 6.11 6.63 14.16
CA GLN A 62 7.19 5.88 14.76
C GLN A 62 6.85 4.39 14.83
N VAL A 63 7.62 3.57 14.10
CA VAL A 63 7.48 2.11 14.11
C VAL A 63 8.40 1.55 15.19
N LEU A 64 7.86 1.34 16.39
CA LEU A 64 8.60 0.76 17.53
C LEU A 64 8.33 -0.73 17.73
N GLU A 65 7.22 -1.21 17.16
CA GLU A 65 6.75 -2.58 17.31
C GLU A 65 6.25 -3.08 15.95
N ARG A 66 6.23 -4.40 15.80
CA ARG A 66 5.63 -5.03 14.63
C ARG A 66 4.12 -4.77 14.64
N LYS A 67 3.63 -4.02 13.66
CA LYS A 67 2.20 -3.66 13.59
C LYS A 67 1.68 -3.64 12.17
N ILE A 68 0.40 -4.00 12.04
CA ILE A 68 -0.36 -3.95 10.78
C ILE A 68 -1.09 -2.61 10.72
N TYR A 69 -1.04 -1.97 9.56
CA TYR A 69 -1.70 -0.71 9.26
C TYR A 69 -2.53 -0.84 7.98
N PRO A 70 -3.67 -0.15 7.90
CA PRO A 70 -4.30 0.09 6.61
C PRO A 70 -3.35 0.88 5.71
N ASP A 71 -3.36 0.55 4.42
CA ASP A 71 -2.51 1.18 3.41
C ASP A 71 -3.39 1.65 2.25
N PHE A 72 -3.42 2.97 2.05
CA PHE A 72 -4.19 3.62 1.00
C PHE A 72 -3.30 4.61 0.27
N ASP A 73 -3.37 4.60 -1.05
CA ASP A 73 -2.55 5.48 -1.88
C ASP A 73 -3.27 5.78 -3.18
N PHE A 74 -3.18 7.02 -3.63
CA PHE A 74 -3.79 7.49 -4.85
C PHE A 74 -2.70 8.08 -5.75
N LEU A 75 -2.54 7.48 -6.93
CA LEU A 75 -1.67 7.98 -7.99
C LEU A 75 -2.50 8.69 -9.04
N ARG A 76 -1.98 9.82 -9.51
CA ARG A 76 -2.55 10.49 -10.68
C ARG A 76 -1.45 11.05 -11.55
N GLU A 77 -1.59 10.81 -12.85
CA GLU A 77 -0.69 11.36 -13.85
C GLU A 77 -1.47 11.79 -15.10
N LYS A 78 -0.98 12.83 -15.76
CA LYS A 78 -1.53 13.33 -17.03
C LYS A 78 -0.38 13.74 -17.95
N ARG A 79 -0.34 13.16 -19.15
CA ARG A 79 0.63 13.49 -20.19
C ARG A 79 -0.08 13.69 -21.52
N GLY A 80 -0.09 14.93 -22.01
CA GLY A 80 -0.93 15.30 -23.16
C GLY A 80 -2.40 15.05 -22.85
N ASP A 81 -3.06 14.27 -23.71
CA ASP A 81 -4.44 13.84 -23.51
C ASP A 81 -4.57 12.52 -22.74
N ASN A 82 -3.45 11.82 -22.48
CA ASN A 82 -3.46 10.60 -21.67
C ASN A 82 -3.55 10.92 -20.18
N ARG A 83 -4.42 10.21 -19.47
CA ARG A 83 -4.63 10.31 -18.02
C ARG A 83 -4.68 8.92 -17.41
N ALA A 84 -3.99 8.78 -16.28
CA ALA A 84 -4.08 7.60 -15.43
C ALA A 84 -4.46 8.01 -14.01
N THR A 85 -5.45 7.33 -13.44
CA THR A 85 -5.81 7.45 -12.02
C THR A 85 -5.76 6.05 -11.41
N ILE A 86 -4.93 5.86 -10.38
CA ILE A 86 -4.75 4.55 -9.72
C ILE A 86 -5.02 4.71 -8.24
N LEU A 87 -5.81 3.81 -7.67
CA LEU A 87 -6.06 3.71 -6.24
C LEU A 87 -5.56 2.36 -5.73
N PHE A 88 -4.73 2.40 -4.70
CA PHE A 88 -4.33 1.23 -3.92
C PHE A 88 -5.06 1.24 -2.58
N ALA A 89 -5.61 0.10 -2.19
CA ALA A 89 -6.26 -0.10 -0.90
C ALA A 89 -5.89 -1.47 -0.35
N GLY A 90 -5.39 -1.53 0.89
CA GLY A 90 -4.98 -2.78 1.49
C GLY A 90 -4.42 -2.64 2.89
N ALA A 91 -3.44 -3.48 3.20
CA ALA A 91 -2.79 -3.52 4.51
C ALA A 91 -1.29 -3.73 4.37
N LYS A 92 -0.53 -3.14 5.27
CA LYS A 92 0.91 -3.31 5.39
C LYS A 92 1.31 -3.69 6.80
N ILE A 93 2.35 -4.50 6.91
CA ILE A 93 3.02 -4.80 8.17
C ILE A 93 4.39 -4.11 8.18
N LEU A 94 4.66 -3.37 9.24
CA LEU A 94 5.94 -2.69 9.45
C LEU A 94 6.66 -3.36 10.62
N ILE A 95 7.99 -3.49 10.49
CA ILE A 95 8.87 -4.19 11.41
C ILE A 95 10.04 -3.23 11.72
N PRO A 96 10.28 -2.86 12.99
CA PRO A 96 11.41 -2.01 13.34
C PRO A 96 12.74 -2.71 13.02
N LEU A 97 13.68 -1.97 12.43
CA LEU A 97 15.04 -2.42 12.18
C LEU A 97 15.95 -1.97 13.32
N GLY A 98 15.89 -2.67 14.46
CA GLY A 98 16.71 -2.36 15.62
C GLY A 98 15.99 -2.63 16.92
N ARG A 99 16.70 -2.48 18.05
CA ARG A 99 16.08 -2.56 19.37
C ARG A 99 15.26 -1.29 19.59
N ALA A 100 13.99 -1.44 19.98
CA ALA A 100 13.21 -0.35 20.53
C ALA A 100 14.05 0.33 21.62
N PRO A 101 14.22 1.66 21.60
CA PRO A 101 15.04 2.33 22.58
C PRO A 101 14.54 1.95 23.98
N LEU A 102 15.41 1.33 24.78
CA LEU A 102 15.20 1.19 26.21
C LEU A 102 14.97 2.61 26.73
N SER A 103 13.75 2.86 27.20
CA SER A 103 13.33 4.03 27.99
C SER A 103 14.14 5.33 27.72
N GLY A 104 13.66 6.18 26.81
CA GLY A 104 13.89 7.63 26.91
C GLY A 104 15.02 8.25 26.09
N GLN A 105 15.84 7.51 25.33
CA GLN A 105 17.08 8.12 24.77
C GLN A 105 17.37 8.02 23.26
N LEU A 106 16.45 7.56 22.40
CA LEU A 106 16.58 7.77 20.94
C LEU A 106 15.22 8.10 20.29
N ALA A 107 14.61 9.22 20.71
CA ALA A 107 13.34 9.71 20.18
C ALA A 107 13.44 10.35 18.78
N GLY A 108 14.55 10.13 18.05
CA GLY A 108 14.87 10.90 16.84
C GLY A 108 14.72 10.13 15.54
N PHE A 109 15.21 8.89 15.46
CA PHE A 109 15.32 8.13 14.22
C PHE A 109 15.03 6.65 14.46
N ALA A 110 14.05 6.08 13.76
CA ALA A 110 13.68 4.67 13.87
C ALA A 110 13.55 4.06 12.47
N PRO A 111 14.57 3.34 11.97
CA PRO A 111 14.47 2.65 10.69
C PRO A 111 13.54 1.44 10.80
N TYR A 112 12.86 1.11 9.71
CA TYR A 112 11.94 -0.02 9.65
C TYR A 112 11.93 -0.64 8.25
N SER A 113 11.50 -1.90 8.19
CA SER A 113 11.17 -2.60 6.96
C SER A 113 9.72 -3.03 7.00
N GLY A 114 9.21 -3.54 5.89
CA GLY A 114 7.85 -4.05 5.87
C GLY A 114 7.47 -4.70 4.56
N ALA A 115 6.25 -5.20 4.55
CA ALA A 115 5.59 -5.71 3.37
C ALA A 115 4.11 -5.35 3.41
N GLY A 116 3.45 -5.34 2.26
CA GLY A 116 2.02 -5.10 2.21
C GLY A 116 1.37 -5.81 1.05
N VAL A 117 0.05 -5.94 1.12
CA VAL A 117 -0.81 -6.43 0.05
C VAL A 117 -1.88 -5.39 -0.22
N ASN A 118 -2.28 -5.24 -1.48
CA ASN A 118 -3.27 -4.26 -1.89
C ASN A 118 -4.14 -4.78 -3.02
N LEU A 119 -5.37 -4.29 -3.06
CA LEU A 119 -6.19 -4.22 -4.25
C LEU A 119 -5.84 -2.92 -4.97
N THR A 120 -5.82 -3.00 -6.29
CA THR A 120 -5.56 -1.87 -7.18
C THR A 120 -6.80 -1.62 -8.02
N TYR A 121 -7.23 -0.37 -8.12
CA TYR A 121 -8.21 0.08 -9.11
C TYR A 121 -7.54 1.08 -10.04
N ALA A 122 -7.68 0.90 -11.35
CA ALA A 122 -7.14 1.78 -12.36
C ALA A 122 -8.25 2.31 -13.25
N ASP A 123 -8.27 3.63 -13.45
CA ASP A 123 -9.13 4.34 -14.42
C ASP A 123 -8.21 5.04 -15.42
N ILE A 124 -8.19 4.52 -16.65
CA ILE A 124 -7.24 4.87 -17.69
C ILE A 124 -7.98 5.44 -18.90
N ASP A 125 -7.56 6.64 -19.30
CA ASP A 125 -8.00 7.28 -20.54
C ASP A 125 -6.74 7.67 -21.33
N ALA A 126 -6.39 6.89 -22.33
CA ALA A 126 -5.15 7.00 -23.11
C ALA A 126 -5.47 6.93 -24.62
N PRO A 127 -6.03 8.02 -25.20
CA PRO A 127 -6.40 8.07 -26.61
C PRO A 127 -5.22 7.78 -27.55
N ASP A 128 -4.01 8.20 -27.21
CA ASP A 128 -2.80 7.94 -28.03
C ASP A 128 -2.46 6.45 -28.14
N ALA A 129 -2.90 5.65 -27.16
CA ALA A 129 -2.76 4.20 -27.15
C ALA A 129 -4.04 3.46 -27.57
N GLY A 130 -5.11 4.20 -27.90
CA GLY A 130 -6.43 3.62 -28.21
C GLY A 130 -7.08 2.91 -27.01
N VAL A 131 -6.74 3.29 -25.77
CA VAL A 131 -7.24 2.62 -24.56
C VAL A 131 -8.08 3.59 -23.74
N LYS A 132 -9.32 3.21 -23.43
CA LYS A 132 -10.17 3.84 -22.42
C LYS A 132 -10.83 2.74 -21.61
N ASP A 133 -10.29 2.46 -20.44
CA ASP A 133 -10.63 1.23 -19.72
C ASP A 133 -10.47 1.41 -18.20
N LYS A 134 -11.19 0.57 -17.46
CA LYS A 134 -11.18 0.52 -16.01
C LYS A 134 -10.92 -0.91 -15.58
N GLY A 135 -10.07 -1.10 -14.58
CA GLY A 135 -9.70 -2.45 -14.16
C GLY A 135 -9.35 -2.55 -12.69
N PHE A 136 -9.53 -3.75 -12.16
CA PHE A 136 -9.04 -4.12 -10.85
C PHE A 136 -7.81 -5.01 -10.98
N GLY A 137 -6.93 -4.92 -9.99
CA GLY A 137 -5.78 -5.77 -9.83
C GLY A 137 -5.52 -6.06 -8.37
N ALA A 138 -4.54 -6.91 -8.11
CA ALA A 138 -4.00 -7.15 -6.79
C ALA A 138 -2.49 -6.99 -6.84
N GLY A 139 -1.90 -6.64 -5.71
CA GLY A 139 -0.48 -6.41 -5.61
C GLY A 139 0.09 -6.69 -4.24
N ALA A 140 1.41 -6.77 -4.20
CA ALA A 140 2.21 -6.84 -3.01
C ALA A 140 3.23 -5.70 -3.02
N SER A 141 3.81 -5.39 -1.87
CA SER A 141 4.86 -4.39 -1.77
C SER A 141 5.92 -4.79 -0.77
N ALA A 142 7.16 -4.38 -1.04
CA ALA A 142 8.28 -4.39 -0.11
C ALA A 142 8.57 -2.96 0.32
N ILE A 143 8.83 -2.75 1.61
CA ILE A 143 8.92 -1.43 2.22
C ILE A 143 10.24 -1.32 3.00
N LEU A 144 10.92 -0.20 2.86
CA LEU A 144 12.04 0.23 3.70
C LEU A 144 11.85 1.71 4.03
N GLY A 145 11.96 2.10 5.29
CA GLY A 145 11.75 3.48 5.68
C GLY A 145 12.43 3.84 6.99
N ALA A 146 12.26 5.08 7.39
CA ALA A 146 12.67 5.57 8.69
C ALA A 146 11.71 6.64 9.20
N SER A 147 11.38 6.53 10.48
CA SER A 147 10.61 7.52 11.22
C SER A 147 11.55 8.55 11.84
N PHE A 148 11.17 9.82 11.77
CA PHE A 148 11.85 10.95 12.39
C PHE A 148 10.97 11.51 13.52
N GLY A 149 11.30 11.11 14.74
CA GLY A 149 10.48 11.30 15.92
C GLY A 149 9.09 10.68 15.80
N GLN A 150 8.10 11.35 16.38
CA GLN A 150 6.74 10.85 16.47
C GLN A 150 5.79 11.33 15.35
N ARG A 151 6.28 12.18 14.44
CA ARG A 151 5.44 12.89 13.48
C ARG A 151 5.81 12.62 12.03
N PHE A 152 7.08 12.47 11.71
CA PHE A 152 7.53 12.42 10.32
C PHE A 152 8.11 11.05 9.96
N PHE A 153 8.05 10.69 8.69
CA PHE A 153 8.77 9.53 8.17
C PHE A 153 9.11 9.73 6.70
N VAL A 154 10.07 8.93 6.24
CA VAL A 154 10.40 8.75 4.83
C VAL A 154 10.38 7.25 4.53
N GLU A 155 9.75 6.86 3.43
CA GLU A 155 9.56 5.47 3.03
C GLU A 155 9.91 5.29 1.54
N SER A 156 10.69 4.27 1.25
CA SER A 156 10.85 3.70 -0.07
C SER A 156 10.02 2.42 -0.17
N ARG A 157 9.30 2.28 -1.26
CA ARG A 157 8.41 1.14 -1.49
C ARG A 157 8.58 0.62 -2.91
N TYR A 158 8.68 -0.70 -3.06
CA TYR A 158 8.57 -1.34 -4.36
C TYR A 158 7.26 -2.10 -4.44
N ARG A 159 6.42 -1.77 -5.42
CA ARG A 159 5.10 -2.39 -5.66
C ARG A 159 5.18 -3.37 -6.81
N LEU A 160 4.64 -4.56 -6.58
CA LEU A 160 4.36 -5.59 -7.57
C LEU A 160 2.85 -5.64 -7.74
N THR A 161 2.34 -5.35 -8.93
CA THR A 161 0.89 -5.34 -9.20
C THR A 161 0.59 -6.19 -10.41
N SER A 162 -0.53 -6.93 -10.38
CA SER A 162 -1.11 -7.49 -11.58
C SER A 162 -1.47 -6.36 -12.56
N SER A 163 -1.60 -6.72 -13.84
CA SER A 163 -2.10 -5.76 -14.83
C SER A 163 -3.53 -5.32 -14.48
N ALA A 164 -3.80 -4.02 -14.63
CA ALA A 164 -5.13 -3.43 -14.51
C ALA A 164 -5.35 -2.51 -15.72
N ALA A 165 -6.52 -2.62 -16.38
CA ALA A 165 -6.83 -1.87 -17.60
C ALA A 165 -5.74 -2.00 -18.70
N ASN A 166 -5.18 -3.21 -18.89
CA ASN A 166 -4.10 -3.52 -19.84
C ASN A 166 -2.75 -2.80 -19.60
N PHE A 167 -2.55 -2.22 -18.41
CA PHE A 167 -1.29 -1.62 -17.96
C PHE A 167 -0.77 -2.29 -16.70
N ASN A 168 0.56 -2.31 -16.53
CA ASN A 168 1.22 -2.81 -15.34
C ASN A 168 1.77 -1.62 -14.53
N PHE A 169 1.28 -1.49 -13.29
CA PHE A 169 1.65 -0.43 -12.35
C PHE A 169 2.61 -0.91 -11.26
N SER A 170 3.43 -1.90 -11.58
CA SER A 170 4.58 -2.25 -10.74
C SER A 170 5.61 -1.13 -10.83
N GLY A 171 6.37 -0.88 -9.76
CA GLY A 171 7.31 0.23 -9.72
C GLY A 171 7.84 0.57 -8.34
N ALA A 172 8.80 1.49 -8.31
CA ALA A 172 9.34 2.03 -7.07
C ALA A 172 8.56 3.29 -6.66
N GLN A 173 8.56 3.63 -5.38
CA GLN A 173 7.88 4.80 -4.84
C GLN A 173 8.72 5.38 -3.71
N LEU A 174 8.82 6.70 -3.67
CA LEU A 174 9.36 7.45 -2.54
C LEU A 174 8.22 8.24 -1.91
N VAL A 175 8.03 8.06 -0.61
CA VAL A 175 6.94 8.66 0.16
C VAL A 175 7.53 9.41 1.34
N VAL A 176 6.99 10.58 1.60
CA VAL A 176 7.18 11.33 2.84
C VAL A 176 5.81 11.52 3.48
N GLY A 177 5.75 11.52 4.80
CA GLY A 177 4.48 11.75 5.47
C GLY A 177 4.61 12.34 6.85
N ALA A 178 3.49 12.90 7.30
CA ALA A 178 3.32 13.51 8.60
C ALA A 178 2.12 12.87 9.32
N ARG A 179 2.20 12.71 10.64
CA ARG A 179 1.14 12.19 11.53
C ARG A 179 0.87 13.19 12.65
N PHE A 180 -0.40 13.28 13.03
CA PHE A 180 -0.93 14.18 14.06
C PHE A 180 -1.66 13.39 15.15
#